data_AF-A0A419A7K2-F1
#
_entry.id   AF-A0A419A7K2-F1
#
_cell.length_a   1.000
_cell.length_b   1.000
_cell.length_c   1.000
_cell.angle_alpha   90.00
_cell.angle_beta   90.00
_cell.angle_gamma   90.00
#
_symmetry.space_group_name_H-M   'P 1'
#
loop_
_entity.id
_entity.type
_entity.pdbx_description
1 polymer ?
#
loop_
_entity_poly.entity_id
_entity_poly.type
_entity_poly.pdbx_seq_one_letter_code
_entity_poly.pdbx_strand_id
1 'polypeptide(L)'
;MSAQAEAARLTAALVSRRCGLLRELAPQGRGPEEPCPPHLWTATLAHYDFRPAPLSERLNAGKGRSEAEAQLSALGEAIERYSAYHWDPARIRVGPAAPGAITPADCVLHSDAQYAGGLPYPRWTPQTATSWITGVELPSGRPVELPAALVYLVSPTPAPADHVTAITSNGLAAGADLERAILGGLYELIERDALMITWLNRLPATLIQPPETGCMAAAIIRHYRRFGVQVRLLSLATDQAPLVVMAVADNPEPGHGARVIGMGCDLDPAGAIDKAVFELCQSRPSLASRLAKDDPAGRLKTHADVRELDDHPLFHALPRNLAEFDFLFAGERQARLEDLPRPDPAATPADALARVVAAATASGARVAYAEITAPDIAPLGPRVVRCFATGLQPIHFGAGEGRFGGRRLFDAPVRWGLRDAPLAEAELNPCPHPLA
;
A
#
# COMPACT_ATOMS: atom_id res chain seq x y z
N MET A 1 -13.10 2.71 24.30
CA MET A 1 -11.79 2.77 25.00
C MET A 1 -10.97 3.89 24.36
N SER A 2 -10.18 4.68 25.10
CA SER A 2 -9.32 5.70 24.48
C SER A 2 -8.17 5.03 23.72
N ALA A 3 -7.59 5.71 22.72
CA ALA A 3 -6.43 5.20 21.98
C ALA A 3 -5.26 4.84 22.91
N GLN A 4 -5.02 5.65 23.95
CA GLN A 4 -3.98 5.41 24.93
C GLN A 4 -4.22 4.13 25.76
N ALA A 5 -5.46 3.91 26.22
CA ALA A 5 -5.80 2.70 26.97
C ALA A 5 -5.70 1.44 26.09
N GLU A 6 -6.10 1.55 24.83
CA GLU A 6 -6.01 0.45 23.88
C GLU A 6 -4.55 0.12 23.51
N ALA A 7 -3.72 1.14 23.27
CA ALA A 7 -2.29 0.97 23.00
C ALA A 7 -1.59 0.27 24.17
N ALA A 8 -1.88 0.69 25.40
CA ALA A 8 -1.35 0.07 26.61
C ALA A 8 -1.80 -1.39 26.75
N ARG A 9 -3.08 -1.68 26.50
CA ARG A 9 -3.64 -3.03 26.58
C ARG A 9 -2.99 -3.98 25.57
N LEU A 10 -2.90 -3.58 24.30
CA LEU A 10 -2.29 -4.39 23.25
C LEU A 10 -0.78 -4.55 23.47
N THR A 11 -0.09 -3.50 23.92
CA THR A 11 1.34 -3.57 24.26
C THR A 11 1.58 -4.59 25.37
N ALA A 12 0.79 -4.55 26.45
CA ALA A 12 0.91 -5.50 27.56
C ALA A 12 0.64 -6.95 27.14
N ALA A 13 -0.25 -7.16 26.16
CA ALA A 13 -0.57 -8.49 25.66
C ALA A 13 0.46 -9.04 24.66
N LEU A 14 1.02 -8.18 23.80
CA LEU A 14 1.79 -8.61 22.63
C LEU A 14 3.30 -8.43 22.77
N VAL A 15 3.77 -7.49 23.59
CA VAL A 15 5.18 -7.07 23.63
C VAL A 15 5.92 -7.71 24.79
N SER A 16 6.85 -8.61 24.48
CA SER A 16 7.77 -9.22 25.44
C SER A 16 8.97 -9.83 24.72
N ARG A 17 10.19 -9.55 25.23
CA ARG A 17 11.44 -10.11 24.68
C ARG A 17 11.53 -11.63 24.77
N ARG A 18 10.72 -12.28 25.62
CA ARG A 18 10.77 -13.74 25.87
C ARG A 18 9.60 -14.50 25.25
N CYS A 19 8.38 -13.98 25.39
CA CYS A 19 7.16 -14.70 25.04
C CYS A 19 6.14 -13.86 24.24
N GLY A 20 6.50 -12.62 23.87
CA GLY A 20 5.62 -11.77 23.10
C GLY A 20 5.67 -12.13 21.62
N LEU A 21 4.55 -11.92 20.94
CA LEU A 21 4.50 -11.87 19.48
C LEU A 21 5.44 -10.77 18.95
N LEU A 22 5.59 -9.69 19.71
CA LEU A 22 6.50 -8.59 19.47
C LEU A 22 7.64 -8.63 20.48
N ARG A 23 8.87 -8.49 20.00
CA ARG A 23 10.04 -8.37 20.88
C ARG A 23 10.14 -6.97 21.50
N GLU A 24 9.71 -5.97 20.75
CA GLU A 24 9.89 -4.56 21.09
C GLU A 24 8.86 -3.70 20.37
N LEU A 25 8.43 -2.65 21.05
CA LEU A 25 7.70 -1.52 20.51
C LEU A 25 8.47 -0.27 20.96
N ALA A 26 9.00 0.51 20.03
CA ALA A 26 9.88 1.63 20.32
C ALA A 26 9.64 2.81 19.37
N PRO A 27 9.93 4.07 19.78
CA PRO A 27 9.92 5.20 18.86
C PRO A 27 10.91 4.99 17.70
N GLN A 28 10.51 5.36 16.49
CA GLN A 28 11.42 5.36 15.34
C GLN A 28 12.43 6.51 15.49
N GLY A 29 13.72 6.20 15.33
CA GLY A 29 14.77 7.21 15.28
C GLY A 29 14.60 8.16 14.10
N ARG A 30 14.80 9.45 14.34
CA ARG A 30 14.74 10.52 13.33
C ARG A 30 15.81 11.57 13.59
N GLY A 31 16.22 12.29 12.55
CA GLY A 31 17.16 13.42 12.68
C GLY A 31 16.52 14.63 13.38
N PRO A 32 17.34 15.56 13.93
CA PRO A 32 16.84 16.79 14.57
C PRO A 32 16.03 17.70 13.63
N GLU A 33 16.19 17.55 12.33
CA GLU A 33 15.47 18.25 11.26
C GLU A 33 14.07 17.68 10.99
N GLU A 34 13.76 16.47 11.47
CA GLU A 34 12.49 15.81 11.21
C GLU A 34 11.40 16.30 12.19
N PRO A 35 10.19 16.61 11.71
CA PRO A 35 9.11 17.13 12.54
C PRO A 35 8.58 16.06 13.50
N CYS A 36 8.07 16.50 14.65
CA CYS A 36 7.26 15.68 15.55
C CYS A 36 6.18 16.59 16.18
N PRO A 37 4.88 16.31 15.97
CA PRO A 37 4.30 15.21 15.18
C PRO A 37 4.63 15.24 13.67
N PRO A 38 4.44 14.13 12.93
CA PRO A 38 3.78 12.89 13.36
C PRO A 38 4.64 12.07 14.31
N HIS A 39 3.99 11.36 15.23
CA HIS A 39 4.68 10.37 16.04
C HIS A 39 4.96 9.14 15.17
N LEU A 40 6.16 8.56 15.31
CA LEU A 40 6.61 7.42 14.53
C LEU A 40 7.11 6.35 15.49
N TRP A 41 6.63 5.13 15.30
CA TRP A 41 6.93 3.98 16.15
C TRP A 41 7.25 2.77 15.29
N THR A 42 8.04 1.85 15.84
CA THR A 42 8.36 0.57 15.21
C THR A 42 7.99 -0.56 16.15
N ALA A 43 7.36 -1.60 15.60
CA ALA A 43 7.09 -2.86 16.26
C ALA A 43 7.94 -3.96 15.62
N THR A 44 8.78 -4.61 16.41
CA THR A 44 9.67 -5.68 15.95
C THR A 44 9.03 -7.02 16.23
N LEU A 45 8.58 -7.72 15.20
CA LEU A 45 8.04 -9.08 15.32
C LEU A 45 9.08 -10.03 15.92
N ALA A 46 8.61 -10.98 16.73
CA ALA A 46 9.34 -12.20 17.07
C ALA A 46 9.56 -13.06 15.82
N HIS A 47 10.09 -14.28 15.98
CA HIS A 47 10.11 -15.20 14.83
C HIS A 47 8.68 -15.58 14.49
N TYR A 48 8.22 -15.25 13.28
CA TYR A 48 6.82 -15.36 12.85
C TYR A 48 6.61 -16.38 11.71
N ASP A 49 7.67 -16.98 11.18
CA ASP A 49 7.58 -17.94 10.07
C ASP A 49 8.55 -19.12 10.26
N PHE A 50 8.99 -19.35 11.50
CA PHE A 50 9.99 -20.37 11.89
C PHE A 50 11.35 -20.27 11.18
N ARG A 51 11.60 -19.20 10.41
CA ARG A 51 12.89 -18.93 9.77
C ARG A 51 13.64 -17.82 10.50
N PRO A 52 14.98 -17.76 10.35
CA PRO A 52 15.76 -16.58 10.72
C PRO A 52 15.47 -15.44 9.72
N ALA A 53 14.37 -14.71 9.91
CA ALA A 53 14.06 -13.52 9.11
C ALA A 53 15.01 -12.36 9.49
N PRO A 54 15.55 -11.61 8.50
CA PRO A 54 16.33 -10.42 8.77
C PRO A 54 15.48 -9.36 9.48
N LEU A 55 16.13 -8.40 10.13
CA LEU A 55 15.43 -7.37 10.90
C LEU A 55 14.47 -6.54 10.01
N SER A 56 14.82 -6.29 8.75
CA SER A 56 13.99 -5.56 7.79
C SER A 56 12.62 -6.20 7.57
N GLU A 57 12.54 -7.53 7.52
CA GLU A 57 11.26 -8.24 7.35
C GLU A 57 10.44 -8.29 8.66
N ARG A 58 11.09 -8.05 9.81
CA ARG A 58 10.45 -8.10 11.14
C ARG A 58 10.00 -6.74 11.64
N LEU A 59 10.50 -5.66 11.06
CA LEU A 59 10.20 -4.29 11.47
C LEU A 59 8.93 -3.81 10.79
N ASN A 60 7.97 -3.37 11.60
CA ASN A 60 6.71 -2.79 11.16
C ASN A 60 6.63 -1.37 11.71
N ALA A 61 6.08 -0.43 10.96
CA ALA A 61 6.26 0.99 11.22
C ALA A 61 4.91 1.72 11.33
N GLY A 62 4.62 2.24 12.51
CA GLY A 62 3.42 3.01 12.78
C GLY A 62 3.63 4.51 12.72
N LYS A 63 2.59 5.23 12.27
CA LYS A 63 2.56 6.69 12.22
C LYS A 63 1.22 7.21 12.72
N GLY A 64 1.22 8.33 13.43
CA GLY A 64 -0.01 8.86 14.04
C GLY A 64 0.07 10.30 14.51
N ARG A 65 -1.09 10.89 14.77
CA ARG A 65 -1.24 12.27 15.26
C ARG A 65 -0.80 12.39 16.72
N SER A 66 -0.97 11.31 17.47
CA SER A 66 -0.50 11.14 18.83
C SER A 66 0.41 9.93 18.95
N GLU A 67 1.15 9.85 20.05
CA GLU A 67 1.99 8.70 20.37
C GLU A 67 1.18 7.39 20.42
N ALA A 68 0.00 7.42 21.04
CA ALA A 68 -0.88 6.26 21.13
C ALA A 68 -1.37 5.78 19.75
N GLU A 69 -1.72 6.70 18.85
CA GLU A 69 -2.09 6.34 17.47
C GLU A 69 -0.93 5.71 16.70
N ALA A 70 0.28 6.26 16.85
CA ALA A 70 1.46 5.72 16.20
C ALA A 70 1.82 4.32 16.75
N GLN A 71 1.68 4.10 18.06
CA GLN A 71 1.83 2.79 18.68
C GLN A 71 0.79 1.80 18.14
N LEU A 72 -0.49 2.18 18.11
CA LEU A 72 -1.55 1.32 17.57
C LEU A 72 -1.34 0.98 16.10
N SER A 73 -0.88 1.95 15.30
CA SER A 73 -0.54 1.72 13.89
C SER A 73 0.62 0.71 13.75
N ALA A 74 1.68 0.83 14.56
CA ALA A 74 2.81 -0.11 14.52
C ALA A 74 2.42 -1.51 14.98
N LEU A 75 1.62 -1.61 16.05
CA LEU A 75 1.05 -2.87 16.53
C LEU A 75 0.12 -3.50 15.47
N GLY A 76 -0.72 -2.69 14.83
CA GLY A 76 -1.64 -3.11 13.79
C GLY A 76 -0.91 -3.74 12.60
N GLU A 77 0.09 -3.06 12.03
CA GLU A 77 0.88 -3.60 10.93
C GLU A 77 1.61 -4.89 11.33
N ALA A 78 2.13 -4.99 12.55
CA ALA A 78 2.75 -6.23 12.99
C ALA A 78 1.75 -7.38 13.17
N ILE A 79 0.56 -7.12 13.73
CA ILE A 79 -0.54 -8.10 13.84
C ILE A 79 -0.99 -8.56 12.46
N GLU A 80 -1.06 -7.62 11.52
CA GLU A 80 -1.39 -7.86 10.12
C GLU A 80 -0.39 -8.82 9.47
N ARG A 81 0.91 -8.49 9.51
CA ARG A 81 1.98 -9.34 8.98
C ARG A 81 1.98 -10.72 9.64
N TYR A 82 1.92 -10.77 10.97
CA TYR A 82 1.85 -12.04 11.71
C TYR A 82 0.71 -12.92 11.21
N SER A 83 -0.50 -12.38 11.12
CA SER A 83 -1.69 -13.11 10.69
C SER A 83 -1.56 -13.60 9.23
N ALA A 84 -0.92 -12.82 8.37
CA ALA A 84 -0.73 -13.20 6.96
C ALA A 84 0.34 -14.28 6.74
N TYR A 85 1.29 -14.47 7.67
CA TYR A 85 2.26 -15.57 7.63
C TYR A 85 1.72 -16.87 8.26
N HIS A 86 0.68 -16.81 9.09
CA HIS A 86 0.09 -17.97 9.77
C HIS A 86 -1.22 -18.41 9.10
N TRP A 87 -1.10 -19.13 7.99
CA TRP A 87 -2.25 -19.72 7.31
C TRP A 87 -2.77 -20.99 8.03
N ASP A 88 -4.04 -21.28 7.86
CA ASP A 88 -4.69 -22.49 8.37
C ASP A 88 -5.03 -23.45 7.21
N PRO A 89 -4.29 -24.57 7.06
CA PRO A 89 -4.57 -25.56 6.03
C PRO A 89 -5.98 -26.14 6.05
N ALA A 90 -6.65 -26.16 7.22
CA ALA A 90 -8.01 -26.68 7.33
C ALA A 90 -9.05 -25.77 6.65
N ARG A 91 -8.70 -24.51 6.37
CA ARG A 91 -9.53 -23.55 5.64
C ARG A 91 -9.33 -23.60 4.12
N ILE A 92 -8.41 -24.43 3.63
CA ILE A 92 -8.02 -24.47 2.22
C ILE A 92 -8.67 -25.65 1.50
N ARG A 93 -9.32 -25.34 0.38
CA ARG A 93 -9.81 -26.33 -0.58
C ARG A 93 -8.94 -26.28 -1.82
N VAL A 94 -8.37 -27.42 -2.23
CA VAL A 94 -7.64 -27.53 -3.50
C VAL A 94 -8.55 -28.07 -4.59
N GLY A 95 -8.55 -27.43 -5.77
CA GLY A 95 -9.29 -27.92 -6.94
C GLY A 95 -9.59 -26.83 -7.97
N PRO A 96 -10.48 -27.10 -8.94
CA PRO A 96 -10.93 -26.06 -9.89
C PRO A 96 -11.72 -24.96 -9.17
N ALA A 97 -11.87 -23.81 -9.83
CA ALA A 97 -12.66 -22.70 -9.32
C ALA A 97 -14.15 -23.09 -9.19
N ALA A 98 -14.79 -22.76 -8.07
CA ALA A 98 -16.24 -22.86 -7.98
C ALA A 98 -16.94 -21.81 -8.86
N PRO A 99 -18.18 -22.05 -9.30
CA PRO A 99 -18.98 -21.02 -9.97
C PRO A 99 -19.07 -19.75 -9.13
N GLY A 100 -18.72 -18.61 -9.73
CA GLY A 100 -18.76 -17.30 -9.06
C GLY A 100 -17.55 -17.02 -8.16
N ALA A 101 -16.52 -17.86 -8.12
CA ALA A 101 -15.25 -17.53 -7.47
C ALA A 101 -14.68 -16.21 -8.02
N ILE A 102 -13.90 -15.49 -7.20
CA ILE A 102 -12.95 -14.50 -7.71
C ILE A 102 -11.65 -15.25 -7.96
N THR A 103 -11.22 -15.30 -9.20
CA THR A 103 -10.09 -16.11 -9.64
C THR A 103 -8.80 -15.30 -9.69
N PRO A 104 -7.62 -15.95 -9.80
CA PRO A 104 -6.37 -15.22 -10.04
C PRO A 104 -6.41 -14.26 -11.23
N ALA A 105 -7.09 -14.63 -12.32
CA ALA A 105 -7.22 -13.78 -13.51
C ALA A 105 -7.99 -12.48 -13.23
N ASP A 106 -8.97 -12.52 -12.31
CA ASP A 106 -9.74 -11.34 -11.89
C ASP A 106 -8.89 -10.38 -11.02
N CYS A 107 -7.76 -10.85 -10.48
CA CYS A 107 -6.85 -10.12 -9.62
C CYS A 107 -5.68 -9.47 -10.38
N VAL A 108 -5.80 -9.38 -11.70
CA VAL A 108 -4.79 -8.89 -12.66
C VAL A 108 -3.51 -9.73 -12.61
N LEU A 109 -3.28 -10.49 -13.68
CA LEU A 109 -2.03 -11.23 -13.93
C LEU A 109 -1.22 -10.56 -15.04
N HIS A 110 -0.22 -11.26 -15.54
CA HIS A 110 0.67 -10.82 -16.61
C HIS A 110 -0.02 -10.88 -17.97
N SER A 111 0.45 -10.06 -18.92
CA SER A 111 -0.05 -10.04 -20.30
C SER A 111 0.42 -11.28 -21.09
N ASP A 112 -0.19 -11.52 -22.24
CA ASP A 112 0.25 -12.57 -23.17
C ASP A 112 1.69 -12.35 -23.66
N ALA A 113 2.07 -11.09 -23.89
CA ALA A 113 3.43 -10.73 -24.29
C ALA A 113 4.45 -11.07 -23.20
N GLN A 114 4.11 -10.79 -21.94
CA GLN A 114 4.98 -11.15 -20.81
C GLN A 114 5.12 -12.66 -20.66
N TYR A 115 4.03 -13.44 -20.77
CA TYR A 115 4.12 -14.91 -20.74
C TYR A 115 4.97 -15.46 -21.88
N ALA A 116 4.86 -14.92 -23.10
CA ALA A 116 5.69 -15.32 -24.23
C ALA A 116 7.18 -14.99 -24.02
N GLY A 117 7.48 -13.98 -23.19
CA GLY A 117 8.84 -13.56 -22.81
C GLY A 117 9.54 -14.47 -21.78
N GLY A 118 8.86 -15.50 -21.26
CA GLY A 118 9.47 -16.48 -20.34
C GLY A 118 9.40 -16.11 -18.85
N LEU A 119 8.22 -15.69 -18.38
CA LEU A 119 7.98 -15.46 -16.95
C LEU A 119 8.27 -16.69 -16.08
N PRO A 120 8.72 -16.51 -14.82
CA PRO A 120 8.92 -17.61 -13.88
C PRO A 120 7.60 -18.13 -13.28
N TYR A 121 6.46 -17.55 -13.67
CA TYR A 121 5.14 -17.88 -13.15
C TYR A 121 4.35 -18.78 -14.10
N PRO A 122 3.72 -19.86 -13.62
CA PRO A 122 2.79 -20.64 -14.44
C PRO A 122 1.59 -19.78 -14.83
N ARG A 123 1.11 -19.98 -16.07
CA ARG A 123 -0.13 -19.38 -16.53
C ARG A 123 -1.31 -20.07 -15.85
N TRP A 124 -2.14 -19.29 -15.16
CA TRP A 124 -3.35 -19.80 -14.55
C TRP A 124 -4.46 -20.01 -15.59
N THR A 125 -5.22 -21.09 -15.43
CA THR A 125 -6.44 -21.38 -16.20
C THR A 125 -7.55 -21.83 -15.24
N PRO A 126 -8.84 -21.76 -15.62
CA PRO A 126 -9.93 -22.26 -14.78
C PRO A 126 -9.82 -23.75 -14.40
N GLN A 127 -9.04 -24.53 -15.15
CA GLN A 127 -8.77 -25.95 -14.92
C GLN A 127 -7.57 -26.20 -14.00
N THR A 128 -6.76 -25.17 -13.73
CA THR A 128 -5.63 -25.25 -12.81
C THR A 128 -6.15 -25.62 -11.43
N ALA A 129 -5.59 -26.67 -10.82
CA ALA A 129 -5.87 -26.99 -9.43
C ALA A 129 -5.28 -25.87 -8.55
N THR A 130 -6.16 -25.10 -7.92
CA THR A 130 -5.81 -23.92 -7.13
C THR A 130 -6.21 -24.12 -5.68
N SER A 131 -5.45 -23.53 -4.77
CA SER A 131 -5.82 -23.43 -3.36
C SER A 131 -6.80 -22.28 -3.15
N TRP A 132 -8.00 -22.60 -2.66
CA TRP A 132 -9.10 -21.67 -2.43
C TRP A 132 -9.38 -21.52 -0.94
N ILE A 133 -9.74 -20.30 -0.55
CA ILE A 133 -10.25 -19.97 0.79
C ILE A 133 -11.58 -19.23 0.66
N THR A 134 -12.50 -19.51 1.58
CA THR A 134 -13.78 -18.79 1.64
C THR A 134 -13.58 -17.38 2.20
N GLY A 135 -13.99 -16.38 1.43
CA GLY A 135 -14.18 -15.00 1.84
C GLY A 135 -15.63 -14.56 1.75
N VAL A 136 -15.85 -13.25 1.79
CA VAL A 136 -17.18 -12.61 1.73
C VAL A 136 -17.17 -11.55 0.63
N GLU A 137 -18.15 -11.61 -0.27
CA GLU A 137 -18.35 -10.62 -1.34
C GLU A 137 -19.25 -9.47 -0.86
N LEU A 138 -18.84 -8.24 -1.14
CA LEU A 138 -19.56 -7.00 -0.80
C LEU A 138 -20.24 -6.40 -2.05
N PRO A 139 -21.41 -5.76 -1.91
CA PRO A 139 -22.16 -5.55 -0.66
C PRO A 139 -23.08 -6.73 -0.29
N SER A 140 -23.06 -7.83 -1.05
CA SER A 140 -24.06 -8.90 -0.91
C SER A 140 -23.95 -9.71 0.40
N GLY A 141 -22.78 -9.71 1.04
CA GLY A 141 -22.48 -10.49 2.24
C GLY A 141 -22.38 -11.99 1.99
N ARG A 142 -22.37 -12.43 0.73
CA ARG A 142 -22.37 -13.86 0.39
C ARG A 142 -20.96 -14.45 0.44
N PRO A 143 -20.83 -15.74 0.82
CA PRO A 143 -19.56 -16.45 0.70
C PRO A 143 -19.08 -16.48 -0.74
N VAL A 144 -17.77 -16.30 -0.95
CA VAL A 144 -17.11 -16.39 -2.26
C VAL A 144 -15.76 -17.07 -2.11
N GLU A 145 -15.34 -17.86 -3.09
CA GLU A 145 -13.98 -18.41 -3.10
C GLU A 145 -12.97 -17.39 -3.59
N LEU A 146 -11.85 -17.29 -2.89
CA LEU A 146 -10.72 -16.42 -3.18
C LEU A 146 -9.45 -17.27 -3.32
N PRO A 147 -8.47 -16.87 -4.15
CA PRO A 147 -7.24 -17.62 -4.33
C PRO A 147 -6.36 -17.45 -3.08
N ALA A 148 -6.16 -18.53 -2.32
CA ALA A 148 -5.47 -18.52 -1.04
C ALA A 148 -4.02 -18.01 -1.15
N ALA A 149 -3.38 -18.23 -2.30
CA ALA A 149 -2.03 -17.74 -2.62
C ALA A 149 -1.92 -16.21 -2.66
N LEU A 150 -3.01 -15.50 -2.94
CA LEU A 150 -3.07 -14.04 -2.93
C LEU A 150 -3.60 -13.50 -1.59
N VAL A 151 -3.98 -14.38 -0.67
CA VAL A 151 -4.46 -14.02 0.67
C VAL A 151 -3.32 -13.96 1.68
N TYR A 152 -2.52 -15.02 1.74
CA TYR A 152 -1.44 -15.17 2.71
C TYR A 152 -0.08 -14.74 2.13
N LEU A 153 0.86 -14.37 3.00
CA LEU A 153 2.24 -14.04 2.65
C LEU A 153 3.18 -15.26 2.79
N VAL A 154 2.68 -16.45 2.46
CA VAL A 154 3.43 -17.70 2.70
C VAL A 154 4.25 -18.10 1.47
N SER A 155 5.51 -18.45 1.71
CA SER A 155 6.43 -18.98 0.70
C SER A 155 7.16 -20.21 1.26
N PRO A 156 7.11 -21.38 0.59
CA PRO A 156 6.42 -21.63 -0.68
C PRO A 156 4.89 -21.55 -0.54
N THR A 157 4.19 -21.31 -1.66
CA THR A 157 2.73 -21.37 -1.73
C THR A 157 2.21 -22.78 -1.40
N PRO A 158 0.93 -22.93 -0.97
CA PRO A 158 0.36 -24.23 -0.64
C PRO A 158 0.49 -25.27 -1.76
N ALA A 159 0.39 -24.86 -3.04
CA ALA A 159 0.76 -25.66 -4.19
C ALA A 159 1.67 -24.90 -5.16
N PRO A 160 2.60 -25.55 -5.89
CA PRO A 160 3.45 -24.87 -6.87
C PRO A 160 2.67 -24.15 -7.99
N ALA A 161 1.51 -24.70 -8.38
CA ALA A 161 0.63 -24.10 -9.39
C ALA A 161 -0.05 -22.79 -8.93
N ASP A 162 -0.03 -22.50 -7.62
CA ASP A 162 -0.59 -21.29 -7.04
C ASP A 162 0.34 -20.08 -7.16
N HIS A 163 1.62 -20.29 -7.48
CA HIS A 163 2.63 -19.23 -7.58
C HIS A 163 2.51 -18.44 -8.89
N VAL A 164 1.34 -17.85 -9.14
CA VAL A 164 0.98 -17.20 -10.42
C VAL A 164 1.52 -15.76 -10.56
N THR A 165 2.06 -15.21 -9.48
CA THR A 165 2.66 -13.87 -9.38
C THR A 165 3.51 -13.78 -8.11
N ALA A 166 4.41 -12.79 -8.04
CA ALA A 166 4.98 -12.33 -6.78
C ALA A 166 3.87 -11.96 -5.78
N ILE A 167 4.03 -12.42 -4.53
CA ILE A 167 3.09 -12.15 -3.45
C ILE A 167 3.44 -10.81 -2.80
N THR A 168 2.44 -9.96 -2.57
CA THR A 168 2.61 -8.65 -1.93
C THR A 168 1.63 -8.48 -0.77
N SER A 169 1.84 -7.49 0.09
CA SER A 169 0.87 -7.11 1.14
C SER A 169 -0.30 -6.28 0.60
N ASN A 170 -0.38 -6.02 -0.71
CA ASN A 170 -1.43 -5.18 -1.28
C ASN A 170 -2.84 -5.64 -0.85
N GLY A 171 -3.60 -4.74 -0.25
CA GLY A 171 -4.95 -4.98 0.26
C GLY A 171 -5.03 -5.76 1.58
N LEU A 172 -3.90 -6.03 2.23
CA LEU A 172 -3.85 -6.57 3.58
C LEU A 172 -4.04 -5.42 4.59
N ALA A 173 -4.83 -5.63 5.64
CA ALA A 173 -5.06 -4.59 6.63
C ALA A 173 -5.46 -5.16 7.99
N ALA A 174 -4.91 -4.58 9.06
CA ALA A 174 -5.47 -4.69 10.40
C ALA A 174 -6.38 -3.50 10.76
N GLY A 175 -7.43 -3.77 11.53
CA GLY A 175 -8.33 -2.75 12.06
C GLY A 175 -8.75 -3.06 13.50
N ALA A 176 -9.22 -2.04 14.21
CA ALA A 176 -9.80 -2.21 15.55
C ALA A 176 -11.08 -3.07 15.55
N ASP A 177 -11.73 -3.15 14.39
CA ASP A 177 -12.88 -3.98 14.05
C ASP A 177 -12.81 -4.36 12.58
N LEU A 178 -13.78 -5.16 12.14
CA LEU A 178 -13.79 -5.73 10.79
C LEU A 178 -14.00 -4.64 9.73
N GLU A 179 -14.90 -3.69 9.96
CA GLU A 179 -15.20 -2.59 9.04
C GLU A 179 -13.98 -1.71 8.79
N ARG A 180 -13.23 -1.36 9.84
CA ARG A 180 -12.00 -0.57 9.72
C ARG A 180 -10.89 -1.34 9.02
N ALA A 181 -10.78 -2.65 9.26
CA ALA A 181 -9.81 -3.50 8.56
C ALA A 181 -10.13 -3.55 7.05
N ILE A 182 -11.40 -3.78 6.68
CA ILE A 182 -11.82 -3.79 5.28
C ILE A 182 -11.60 -2.42 4.63
N LEU A 183 -12.00 -1.34 5.30
CA LEU A 183 -11.83 0.01 4.77
C LEU A 183 -10.35 0.35 4.53
N GLY A 184 -9.47 -0.03 5.46
CA GLY A 184 -8.02 0.12 5.30
C GLY A 184 -7.47 -0.64 4.09
N GLY A 185 -7.85 -1.90 3.94
CA GLY A 185 -7.43 -2.72 2.79
C GLY A 185 -7.94 -2.19 1.45
N LEU A 186 -9.18 -1.69 1.40
CA LEU A 186 -9.72 -1.06 0.19
C LEU A 186 -9.03 0.27 -0.14
N TYR A 187 -8.74 1.10 0.86
CA TYR A 187 -7.96 2.32 0.64
C TYR A 187 -6.59 2.01 0.07
N GLU A 188 -5.89 1.00 0.58
CA GLU A 188 -4.60 0.60 0.02
C GLU A 188 -4.73 0.13 -1.44
N LEU A 189 -5.69 -0.74 -1.76
CA LEU A 189 -5.92 -1.18 -3.14
C LEU A 189 -6.17 -0.01 -4.10
N ILE A 190 -6.97 0.97 -3.68
CA ILE A 190 -7.29 2.18 -4.47
C ILE A 190 -6.06 3.08 -4.61
N GLU A 191 -5.27 3.24 -3.55
CA GLU A 191 -4.03 4.01 -3.55
C GLU A 191 -3.01 3.43 -4.54
N ARG A 192 -2.84 2.10 -4.52
CA ARG A 192 -1.94 1.39 -5.45
C ARG A 192 -2.45 1.44 -6.88
N ASP A 193 -3.75 1.27 -7.12
CA ASP A 193 -4.36 1.39 -8.45
C ASP A 193 -4.09 2.78 -9.06
N ALA A 194 -4.39 3.85 -8.32
CA ALA A 194 -4.17 5.21 -8.78
C ALA A 194 -2.69 5.51 -9.02
N LEU A 195 -1.79 5.06 -8.13
CA LEU A 195 -0.34 5.18 -8.29
C LEU A 195 0.11 4.49 -9.58
N MET A 196 -0.24 3.21 -9.76
CA MET A 196 0.25 2.41 -10.88
C MET A 196 -0.27 2.91 -12.22
N ILE A 197 -1.55 3.27 -12.30
CA ILE A 197 -2.13 3.83 -13.52
C ILE A 197 -1.45 5.15 -13.87
N THR A 198 -1.29 6.06 -12.90
CA THR A 198 -0.61 7.35 -13.10
C THR A 198 0.82 7.15 -13.58
N TRP A 199 1.58 6.30 -12.88
CA TRP A 199 3.00 6.11 -13.11
C TRP A 199 3.30 5.44 -14.46
N LEU A 200 2.59 4.35 -14.76
CA LEU A 200 2.80 3.57 -15.99
C LEU A 200 2.31 4.30 -17.23
N ASN A 201 1.30 5.18 -17.11
CA ASN A 201 0.81 6.00 -18.24
C ASN A 201 1.47 7.38 -18.31
N ARG A 202 2.42 7.71 -17.42
CA ARG A 202 3.04 9.03 -17.30
C ARG A 202 2.01 10.18 -17.24
N LEU A 203 0.95 9.99 -16.45
CA LEU A 203 -0.14 10.97 -16.36
C LEU A 203 0.24 12.17 -15.49
N PRO A 204 -0.08 13.40 -15.91
CA PRO A 204 0.05 14.56 -15.04
C PRO A 204 -0.91 14.45 -13.86
N ALA A 205 -0.47 14.91 -12.69
CA ALA A 205 -1.27 14.95 -11.48
C ALA A 205 -1.86 16.34 -11.25
N THR A 206 -2.92 16.44 -10.44
CA THR A 206 -3.45 17.74 -10.02
C THR A 206 -2.68 18.22 -8.79
N LEU A 207 -2.08 19.41 -8.87
CA LEU A 207 -1.33 19.99 -7.76
C LEU A 207 -2.30 20.49 -6.69
N ILE A 208 -2.22 19.94 -5.49
CA ILE A 208 -2.91 20.49 -4.32
C ILE A 208 -1.99 21.58 -3.73
N GLN A 209 -2.49 22.80 -3.66
CA GLN A 209 -1.77 23.91 -3.03
C GLN A 209 -1.50 23.54 -1.56
N PRO A 210 -0.25 23.71 -1.06
CA PRO A 210 0.07 23.37 0.32
C PRO A 210 -0.87 24.09 1.30
N PRO A 211 -1.62 23.35 2.13
CA PRO A 211 -2.57 23.98 3.06
C PRO A 211 -1.83 24.72 4.17
N GLU A 212 -2.37 25.86 4.60
CA GLU A 212 -1.87 26.59 5.76
C GLU A 212 -2.56 26.16 7.07
N THR A 213 -3.79 25.67 7.01
CA THR A 213 -4.55 25.17 8.15
C THR A 213 -5.47 24.00 7.71
N GLY A 214 -6.24 23.44 8.64
CA GLY A 214 -7.26 22.43 8.31
C GLY A 214 -6.77 20.97 8.24
N CYS A 215 -5.48 20.74 8.40
CA CYS A 215 -4.85 19.41 8.56
C CYS A 215 -3.50 19.55 9.31
N MET A 216 -2.98 18.46 9.88
CA MET A 216 -1.69 18.47 10.56
C MET A 216 -0.51 18.62 9.60
N ALA A 217 -0.65 18.09 8.37
CA ALA A 217 0.32 18.24 7.30
C ALA A 217 0.73 19.70 7.05
N ALA A 218 -0.17 20.66 7.24
CA ALA A 218 0.14 22.09 7.07
C ALA A 218 1.32 22.55 7.96
N ALA A 219 1.33 22.15 9.23
CA ALA A 219 2.40 22.49 10.16
C ALA A 219 3.72 21.78 9.81
N ILE A 220 3.64 20.53 9.34
CA ILE A 220 4.77 19.72 8.91
C ILE A 220 5.42 20.29 7.64
N ILE A 221 4.61 20.66 6.64
CA ILE A 221 5.11 21.26 5.39
C ILE A 221 5.80 22.60 5.69
N ARG A 222 5.22 23.44 6.58
CA ARG A 222 5.89 24.66 7.04
C ARG A 222 7.21 24.37 7.76
N HIS A 223 7.27 23.31 8.56
CA HIS A 223 8.50 22.88 9.22
C HIS A 223 9.57 22.52 8.19
N TYR A 224 9.25 21.63 7.25
CA TYR A 224 10.16 21.23 6.17
C TYR A 224 10.66 22.42 5.33
N ARG A 225 9.78 23.38 5.02
CA ARG A 225 10.16 24.60 4.30
C ARG A 225 11.26 25.40 5.01
N ARG A 226 11.31 25.41 6.35
CA ARG A 226 12.39 26.09 7.12
C ARG A 226 13.75 25.42 6.94
N PHE A 227 13.78 24.14 6.60
CA PHE A 227 14.99 23.36 6.29
C PHE A 227 15.25 23.26 4.78
N GLY A 228 14.57 24.08 3.96
CA GLY A 228 14.73 24.08 2.50
C GLY A 228 14.10 22.88 1.79
N VAL A 229 13.41 21.99 2.51
CA VAL A 229 12.70 20.84 1.95
C VAL A 229 11.39 21.33 1.34
N GLN A 230 11.22 21.13 0.04
CA GLN A 230 9.99 21.49 -0.68
C GLN A 230 9.08 20.29 -0.76
N VAL A 231 7.86 20.40 -0.23
CA VAL A 231 6.84 19.35 -0.32
C VAL A 231 5.76 19.78 -1.30
N ARG A 232 5.55 18.95 -2.33
CA ARG A 232 4.47 19.10 -3.31
C ARG A 232 3.42 18.02 -3.06
N LEU A 233 2.15 18.38 -3.10
CA LEU A 233 1.03 17.47 -2.89
C LEU A 233 0.31 17.25 -4.22
N LEU A 234 0.19 16.00 -4.64
CA LEU A 234 -0.34 15.64 -5.95
C LEU A 234 -1.55 14.74 -5.77
N SER A 235 -2.72 15.19 -6.23
CA SER A 235 -3.91 14.32 -6.35
C SER A 235 -3.77 13.45 -7.59
N LEU A 236 -3.78 12.14 -7.39
CA LEU A 236 -3.76 11.16 -8.47
C LEU A 236 -5.17 10.91 -8.99
N ALA A 237 -5.29 10.64 -10.28
CA ALA A 237 -6.59 10.38 -10.90
C ALA A 237 -7.12 9.00 -10.49
N THR A 238 -8.42 8.93 -10.17
CA THR A 238 -9.14 7.70 -9.90
C THR A 238 -10.64 7.91 -10.15
N ASP A 239 -11.35 6.85 -10.53
CA ASP A 239 -12.82 6.80 -10.58
C ASP A 239 -13.44 6.26 -9.28
N GLN A 240 -12.63 6.09 -8.24
CA GLN A 240 -13.03 5.62 -6.92
C GLN A 240 -13.43 6.80 -6.02
N ALA A 241 -14.15 6.51 -4.93
CA ALA A 241 -14.65 7.57 -4.03
C ALA A 241 -13.57 8.31 -3.20
N PRO A 242 -12.49 7.65 -2.69
CA PRO A 242 -11.46 8.33 -1.92
C PRO A 242 -10.55 9.25 -2.74
N LEU A 243 -9.99 10.28 -2.08
CA LEU A 243 -8.89 11.05 -2.63
C LEU A 243 -7.57 10.29 -2.42
N VAL A 244 -6.78 10.16 -3.48
CA VAL A 244 -5.42 9.60 -3.42
C VAL A 244 -4.40 10.72 -3.60
N VAL A 245 -3.53 10.92 -2.61
CA VAL A 245 -2.51 11.96 -2.58
C VAL A 245 -1.12 11.33 -2.57
N MET A 246 -0.25 11.81 -3.45
CA MET A 246 1.19 11.61 -3.40
C MET A 246 1.84 12.89 -2.87
N ALA A 247 2.52 12.81 -1.73
CA ALA A 247 3.42 13.85 -1.25
C ALA A 247 4.82 13.59 -1.81
N VAL A 248 5.43 14.60 -2.44
CA VAL A 248 6.78 14.53 -3.00
C VAL A 248 7.64 15.57 -2.29
N ALA A 249 8.68 15.13 -1.59
CA ALA A 249 9.66 16.02 -0.97
C ALA A 249 10.94 16.06 -1.80
N ASP A 250 11.38 17.26 -2.14
CA ASP A 250 12.71 17.53 -2.70
C ASP A 250 13.66 17.95 -1.58
N ASN A 251 14.78 17.25 -1.47
CA ASN A 251 15.80 17.50 -0.45
C ASN A 251 16.96 18.30 -1.03
N PRO A 252 17.31 19.44 -0.41
CA PRO A 252 18.48 20.21 -0.84
C PRO A 252 19.79 19.58 -0.36
N GLU A 253 19.77 18.84 0.76
CA GLU A 253 20.96 18.26 1.37
C GLU A 253 21.28 16.86 0.83
N PRO A 254 22.56 16.59 0.50
CA PRO A 254 23.01 15.22 0.23
C PRO A 254 22.79 14.30 1.44
N GLY A 255 22.40 13.05 1.19
CA GLY A 255 22.26 12.03 2.23
C GLY A 255 20.82 11.70 2.64
N HIS A 256 19.85 12.62 2.43
CA HIS A 256 18.43 12.35 2.68
C HIS A 256 17.68 11.75 1.48
N GLY A 257 18.39 11.56 0.37
CA GLY A 257 17.82 11.20 -0.93
C GLY A 257 17.24 12.43 -1.62
N ALA A 258 17.59 12.65 -2.88
CA ALA A 258 17.19 13.85 -3.63
C ALA A 258 15.67 14.05 -3.66
N ARG A 259 14.92 12.93 -3.73
CA ARG A 259 13.47 12.93 -3.63
C ARG A 259 12.97 11.77 -2.79
N VAL A 260 11.97 12.04 -1.96
CA VAL A 260 11.25 11.04 -1.14
C VAL A 260 9.77 11.24 -1.35
N ILE A 261 9.01 10.15 -1.42
CA ILE A 261 7.57 10.21 -1.52
C ILE A 261 6.86 9.63 -0.29
N GLY A 262 5.59 10.00 -0.14
CA GLY A 262 4.65 9.32 0.72
C GLY A 262 3.26 9.31 0.10
N MET A 263 2.50 8.25 0.34
CA MET A 263 1.16 8.08 -0.21
C MET A 263 0.08 8.18 0.87
N GLY A 264 -1.11 8.62 0.47
CA GLY A 264 -2.25 8.69 1.37
C GLY A 264 -3.58 8.62 0.64
N CYS A 265 -4.44 7.72 1.10
CA CYS A 265 -5.80 7.55 0.60
C CYS A 265 -6.82 7.69 1.73
N ASP A 266 -7.82 8.54 1.53
CA ASP A 266 -8.93 8.73 2.46
C ASP A 266 -10.15 9.39 1.77
N LEU A 267 -11.35 9.16 2.30
CA LEU A 267 -12.55 9.90 1.87
C LEU A 267 -12.51 11.36 2.34
N ASP A 268 -11.83 11.66 3.45
CA ASP A 268 -11.54 13.03 3.89
C ASP A 268 -10.25 13.54 3.23
N PRO A 269 -10.30 14.58 2.38
CA PRO A 269 -9.12 15.18 1.79
C PRO A 269 -8.04 15.58 2.81
N ALA A 270 -8.42 16.07 3.99
CA ALA A 270 -7.46 16.40 5.04
C ALA A 270 -6.76 15.14 5.58
N GLY A 271 -7.50 14.04 5.73
CA GLY A 271 -6.98 12.74 6.10
C GLY A 271 -6.02 12.15 5.07
N ALA A 272 -6.35 12.25 3.78
CA ALA A 272 -5.50 11.77 2.68
C ALA A 272 -4.16 12.54 2.64
N ILE A 273 -4.21 13.88 2.78
CA ILE A 273 -3.01 14.72 2.83
C ILE A 273 -2.18 14.42 4.09
N ASP A 274 -2.82 14.31 5.27
CA ASP A 274 -2.13 13.94 6.52
C ASP A 274 -1.39 12.60 6.36
N LYS A 275 -2.05 11.57 5.82
CA LYS A 275 -1.45 10.25 5.60
C LYS A 275 -0.24 10.31 4.65
N ALA A 276 -0.37 10.99 3.52
CA ALA A 276 0.70 11.15 2.55
C ALA A 276 1.93 11.84 3.14
N VAL A 277 1.72 12.90 3.93
CA VAL A 277 2.81 13.62 4.59
C VAL A 277 3.37 12.83 5.77
N PHE A 278 2.55 12.06 6.51
CA PHE A 278 3.05 11.22 7.60
C PHE A 278 3.91 10.08 7.08
N GLU A 279 3.53 9.49 5.95
CA GLU A 279 4.35 8.50 5.26
C GLU A 279 5.68 9.09 4.80
N LEU A 280 5.65 10.30 4.24
CA LEU A 280 6.87 11.01 3.90
C LEU A 280 7.80 11.19 5.12
N CYS A 281 7.25 11.59 6.29
CA CYS A 281 8.02 11.72 7.53
C CYS A 281 8.63 10.40 8.02
N GLN A 282 7.98 9.26 7.72
CA GLN A 282 8.48 7.93 8.05
C GLN A 282 9.58 7.48 7.07
N SER A 283 9.36 7.72 5.77
CA SER A 283 10.23 7.30 4.66
C SER A 283 11.56 8.05 4.63
N ARG A 284 11.56 9.37 4.89
CA ARG A 284 12.78 10.20 4.85
C ARG A 284 13.92 9.70 5.74
N PRO A 285 13.74 9.54 7.07
CA PRO A 285 14.82 9.04 7.94
C PRO A 285 15.18 7.58 7.64
N SER A 286 14.21 6.76 7.22
CA SER A 286 14.47 5.38 6.79
C SER A 286 15.39 5.34 5.56
N LEU A 287 15.08 6.14 4.53
CA LEU A 287 15.88 6.22 3.32
C LEU A 287 17.27 6.79 3.58
N ALA A 288 17.38 7.85 4.39
CA ALA A 288 18.67 8.40 4.79
C ALA A 288 19.56 7.36 5.48
N SER A 289 18.99 6.57 6.40
CA SER A 289 19.69 5.46 7.08
C SER A 289 20.18 4.38 6.10
N ARG A 290 19.43 4.11 5.02
CA ARG A 290 19.84 3.15 3.97
C ARG A 290 20.94 3.73 3.08
N LEU A 291 20.81 4.98 2.66
CA LEU A 291 21.82 5.69 1.86
C LEU A 291 23.18 5.80 2.57
N ALA A 292 23.18 5.81 3.91
CA ALA A 292 24.41 5.80 4.71
C ALA A 292 25.11 4.42 4.75
N LYS A 293 24.42 3.33 4.35
CA LYS A 293 24.90 1.94 4.48
C LYS A 293 25.05 1.21 3.13
N ASP A 294 24.38 1.69 2.10
CA ASP A 294 24.38 1.12 0.75
C ASP A 294 24.96 2.12 -0.26
N ASP A 295 25.48 1.62 -1.39
CA ASP A 295 25.89 2.43 -2.54
C ASP A 295 24.90 2.19 -3.72
N PRO A 296 23.69 2.77 -3.65
CA PRO A 296 22.72 2.64 -4.73
C PRO A 296 23.21 3.33 -6.01
N ALA A 297 24.10 4.33 -5.91
CA ALA A 297 24.61 5.01 -7.09
C ALA A 297 25.45 4.05 -7.96
N GLY A 298 26.27 3.21 -7.33
CA GLY A 298 27.05 2.16 -8.00
C GLY A 298 26.21 0.96 -8.47
N ARG A 299 25.13 0.62 -7.76
CA ARG A 299 24.31 -0.57 -8.02
C ARG A 299 23.13 -0.35 -8.98
N LEU A 300 22.44 0.80 -8.88
CA LEU A 300 21.18 1.07 -9.57
C LEU A 300 21.38 2.03 -10.75
N LYS A 301 21.96 1.54 -11.85
CA LYS A 301 22.35 2.36 -13.01
C LYS A 301 21.23 2.52 -14.04
N THR A 302 20.39 1.50 -14.15
CA THR A 302 19.31 1.39 -15.12
C THR A 302 18.02 0.93 -14.42
N HIS A 303 16.89 1.03 -15.12
CA HIS A 303 15.61 0.53 -14.60
C HIS A 303 15.65 -0.96 -14.26
N ALA A 304 16.42 -1.77 -15.01
CA ALA A 304 16.53 -3.21 -14.82
C ALA A 304 17.35 -3.63 -13.58
N ASP A 305 18.04 -2.68 -12.95
CA ASP A 305 18.80 -2.92 -11.72
C ASP A 305 17.92 -2.84 -10.47
N VAL A 306 16.72 -2.25 -10.58
CA VAL A 306 15.73 -2.19 -9.50
C VAL A 306 15.02 -3.54 -9.42
N ARG A 307 15.34 -4.36 -8.43
CA ARG A 307 14.84 -5.75 -8.33
C ARG A 307 14.13 -6.03 -7.03
N GLU A 308 14.61 -5.43 -5.95
CA GLU A 308 14.03 -5.60 -4.62
C GLU A 308 13.15 -4.40 -4.23
N LEU A 309 12.26 -4.61 -3.27
CA LEU A 309 11.37 -3.57 -2.75
C LEU A 309 12.13 -2.30 -2.34
N ASP A 310 13.26 -2.43 -1.66
CA ASP A 310 14.05 -1.28 -1.20
C ASP A 310 14.82 -0.57 -2.33
N ASP A 311 14.99 -1.20 -3.50
CA ASP A 311 15.66 -0.58 -4.64
C ASP A 311 14.83 0.54 -5.26
N HIS A 312 13.50 0.44 -5.17
CA HIS A 312 12.57 1.42 -5.73
C HIS A 312 12.83 2.84 -5.18
N PRO A 313 12.70 3.08 -3.85
CA PRO A 313 12.98 4.40 -3.31
C PRO A 313 14.45 4.79 -3.42
N LEU A 314 15.39 3.83 -3.34
CA LEU A 314 16.83 4.11 -3.48
C LEU A 314 17.19 4.61 -4.88
N PHE A 315 16.59 4.06 -5.93
CA PHE A 315 16.77 4.54 -7.31
C PHE A 315 16.31 5.98 -7.44
N HIS A 316 15.13 6.30 -6.90
CA HIS A 316 14.56 7.65 -6.97
C HIS A 316 15.20 8.66 -6.01
N ALA A 317 15.99 8.18 -5.05
CA ALA A 317 16.81 9.01 -4.17
C ALA A 317 18.01 9.64 -4.91
N LEU A 318 18.37 9.17 -6.10
CA LEU A 318 19.55 9.60 -6.84
C LEU A 318 19.26 10.86 -7.65
N PRO A 319 20.08 11.93 -7.55
CA PRO A 319 19.82 13.19 -8.27
C PRO A 319 19.64 13.04 -9.78
N ARG A 320 20.34 12.08 -10.40
CA ARG A 320 20.24 11.79 -11.85
C ARG A 320 18.85 11.31 -12.29
N ASN A 321 18.03 10.81 -11.37
CA ASN A 321 16.72 10.23 -11.66
C ASN A 321 15.56 11.19 -11.32
N LEU A 322 15.84 12.44 -10.92
CA LEU A 322 14.81 13.41 -10.56
C LEU A 322 13.84 13.72 -11.73
N ALA A 323 14.31 13.61 -12.97
CA ALA A 323 13.51 13.85 -14.16
C ALA A 323 12.40 12.78 -14.36
N GLU A 324 12.50 11.61 -13.71
CA GLU A 324 11.51 10.53 -13.84
C GLU A 324 10.12 10.92 -13.30
N PHE A 325 10.02 12.02 -12.54
CA PHE A 325 8.75 12.54 -12.03
C PHE A 325 8.19 13.71 -12.85
N ASP A 326 8.91 14.22 -13.85
CA ASP A 326 8.57 15.49 -14.53
C ASP A 326 7.15 15.46 -15.11
N PHE A 327 6.71 14.29 -15.58
CA PHE A 327 5.37 14.09 -16.11
C PHE A 327 4.27 14.41 -15.09
N LEU A 328 4.50 14.17 -13.79
CA LEU A 328 3.52 14.46 -12.73
C LEU A 328 3.25 15.95 -12.60
N PHE A 329 4.25 16.79 -12.91
CA PHE A 329 4.20 18.24 -12.76
C PHE A 329 3.83 18.95 -14.07
N ALA A 330 3.65 18.22 -15.16
CA ALA A 330 3.35 18.78 -16.48
C ALA A 330 1.90 19.33 -16.60
N GLY A 331 1.03 19.05 -15.61
CA GLY A 331 -0.35 19.51 -15.60
C GLY A 331 -0.52 20.93 -15.05
N GLU A 332 -1.52 21.65 -15.55
CA GLU A 332 -1.88 23.00 -15.06
C GLU A 332 -2.96 22.97 -13.97
N ARG A 333 -3.58 21.81 -13.72
CA ARG A 333 -4.67 21.67 -12.76
C ARG A 333 -4.18 21.90 -11.33
N GLN A 334 -4.87 22.79 -10.64
CA GLN A 334 -4.62 23.08 -9.22
C GLN A 334 -5.91 22.90 -8.42
N ALA A 335 -5.76 22.49 -7.17
CA ALA A 335 -6.84 22.41 -6.20
C ALA A 335 -6.40 22.99 -4.85
N ARG A 336 -7.37 23.41 -4.04
CA ARG A 336 -7.14 23.82 -2.65
C ARG A 336 -7.90 22.88 -1.72
N LEU A 337 -7.39 22.65 -0.51
CA LEU A 337 -8.00 21.73 0.45
C LEU A 337 -9.46 22.10 0.77
N GLU A 338 -9.75 23.40 0.85
CA GLU A 338 -11.08 23.95 1.09
C GLU A 338 -12.09 23.72 -0.04
N ASP A 339 -11.61 23.51 -1.27
CA ASP A 339 -12.46 23.28 -2.45
C ASP A 339 -12.77 21.79 -2.66
N LEU A 340 -12.07 20.90 -1.94
CA LEU A 340 -12.24 19.45 -2.06
C LEU A 340 -13.44 18.97 -1.23
N PRO A 341 -14.24 18.04 -1.77
CA PRO A 341 -15.43 17.55 -1.10
C PRO A 341 -15.07 16.79 0.18
N ARG A 342 -15.65 17.21 1.30
CA ARG A 342 -15.48 16.53 2.59
C ARG A 342 -16.61 15.54 2.84
N PRO A 343 -16.33 14.41 3.51
CA PRO A 343 -17.38 13.50 3.96
C PRO A 343 -18.25 14.17 5.02
N ASP A 344 -19.46 13.64 5.22
CA ASP A 344 -20.30 14.03 6.35
C ASP A 344 -19.55 13.76 7.67
N PRO A 345 -19.34 14.75 8.55
CA PRO A 345 -18.70 14.54 9.85
C PRO A 345 -19.42 13.51 10.74
N ALA A 346 -20.70 13.24 10.49
CA ALA A 346 -21.48 12.22 11.19
C ALA A 346 -21.34 10.81 10.58
N ALA A 347 -20.66 10.65 9.44
CA ALA A 347 -20.51 9.37 8.77
C ALA A 347 -19.74 8.37 9.64
N THR A 348 -20.28 7.17 9.76
CA THR A 348 -19.66 6.05 10.47
C THR A 348 -18.66 5.31 9.57
N PRO A 349 -17.79 4.46 10.13
CA PRO A 349 -16.95 3.55 9.32
C PRO A 349 -17.77 2.66 8.36
N ALA A 350 -18.99 2.28 8.74
CA ALA A 350 -19.87 1.51 7.88
C ALA A 350 -20.38 2.33 6.68
N ASP A 351 -20.73 3.60 6.88
CA ASP A 351 -21.13 4.52 5.80
C ASP A 351 -19.96 4.76 4.83
N ALA A 352 -18.75 4.96 5.38
CA ALA A 352 -17.53 5.08 4.60
C ALA A 352 -17.26 3.84 3.76
N LEU A 353 -17.34 2.65 4.37
CA LEU A 353 -17.17 1.37 3.68
C LEU A 353 -18.21 1.18 2.57
N ALA A 354 -19.49 1.45 2.85
CA ALA A 354 -20.56 1.35 1.86
C ALA A 354 -20.31 2.28 0.66
N ARG A 355 -19.84 3.52 0.91
CA ARG A 355 -19.50 4.48 -0.16
C ARG A 355 -18.33 3.98 -1.02
N VAL A 356 -17.29 3.42 -0.40
CA VAL A 356 -16.12 2.89 -1.13
C VAL A 356 -16.50 1.67 -1.96
N VAL A 357 -17.25 0.72 -1.38
CA VAL A 357 -17.74 -0.46 -2.08
C VAL A 357 -18.64 -0.06 -3.26
N ALA A 358 -19.55 0.88 -3.07
CA ALA A 358 -20.43 1.36 -4.14
C ALA A 358 -19.65 1.97 -5.31
N ALA A 359 -18.60 2.76 -5.04
CA ALA A 359 -17.75 3.33 -6.08
C ALA A 359 -16.94 2.25 -6.82
N ALA A 360 -16.36 1.30 -6.08
CA ALA A 360 -15.65 0.17 -6.69
C ALA A 360 -16.57 -0.66 -7.59
N THR A 361 -17.78 -1.01 -7.12
CA THR A 361 -18.77 -1.72 -7.94
C THR A 361 -19.25 -0.91 -9.14
N ALA A 362 -19.45 0.41 -8.99
CA ALA A 362 -19.81 1.27 -10.11
C ALA A 362 -18.72 1.33 -11.20
N SER A 363 -17.46 1.14 -10.82
CA SER A 363 -16.34 1.02 -11.77
C SER A 363 -16.19 -0.37 -12.40
N GLY A 364 -17.08 -1.32 -12.03
CA GLY A 364 -17.11 -2.69 -12.54
C GLY A 364 -16.32 -3.71 -11.70
N ALA A 365 -15.76 -3.31 -10.56
CA ALA A 365 -15.01 -4.20 -9.68
C ALA A 365 -15.95 -5.00 -8.76
N ARG A 366 -15.70 -6.30 -8.63
CA ARG A 366 -16.22 -7.11 -7.53
C ARG A 366 -15.34 -6.88 -6.32
N VAL A 367 -15.96 -6.64 -5.16
CA VAL A 367 -15.25 -6.38 -3.91
C VAL A 367 -15.46 -7.57 -2.97
N ALA A 368 -14.40 -8.09 -2.39
CA ALA A 368 -14.47 -9.16 -1.42
C ALA A 368 -13.36 -9.05 -0.37
N TYR A 369 -13.49 -9.80 0.72
CA TYR A 369 -12.40 -9.96 1.68
C TYR A 369 -12.34 -11.37 2.27
N ALA A 370 -11.13 -11.82 2.61
CA ALA A 370 -10.90 -12.97 3.48
C ALA A 370 -10.48 -12.45 4.85
N GLU A 371 -11.19 -12.84 5.91
CA GLU A 371 -10.72 -12.59 7.26
C GLU A 371 -9.68 -13.65 7.66
N ILE A 372 -8.48 -13.20 8.02
CA ILE A 372 -7.34 -14.05 8.34
C ILE A 372 -6.73 -13.75 9.71
N THR A 373 -7.49 -13.08 10.60
CA THR A 373 -7.12 -12.86 11.99
C THR A 373 -6.60 -14.16 12.62
N ALA A 374 -5.36 -14.15 13.11
CA ALA A 374 -4.79 -15.33 13.76
C ALA A 374 -5.59 -15.72 15.02
N PRO A 375 -5.75 -17.02 15.33
CA PRO A 375 -6.59 -17.48 16.45
C PRO A 375 -6.19 -16.93 17.83
N ASP A 376 -4.90 -16.66 18.04
CA ASP A 376 -4.35 -16.07 19.26
C ASP A 376 -4.47 -14.53 19.31
N ILE A 377 -4.65 -13.88 18.15
CA ILE A 377 -4.97 -12.45 18.03
C ILE A 377 -6.47 -12.20 18.23
N ALA A 378 -7.34 -13.08 17.73
CA ALA A 378 -8.79 -12.85 17.71
C ALA A 378 -9.41 -12.48 19.08
N PRO A 379 -9.00 -13.08 20.22
CA PRO A 379 -9.49 -12.68 21.54
C PRO A 379 -9.07 -11.27 21.97
N LEU A 380 -8.05 -10.69 21.33
CA LEU A 380 -7.57 -9.35 21.65
C LEU A 380 -8.44 -8.27 21.04
N GLY A 381 -9.27 -8.55 20.03
CA GLY A 381 -10.18 -7.57 19.43
C GLY A 381 -9.84 -7.15 17.99
N PRO A 382 -8.59 -6.77 17.66
CA PRO A 382 -8.21 -6.41 16.29
C PRO A 382 -8.55 -7.51 15.28
N ARG A 383 -8.95 -7.09 14.08
CA ARG A 383 -9.28 -7.97 12.95
C ARG A 383 -8.29 -7.75 11.83
N VAL A 384 -7.93 -8.83 11.12
CA VAL A 384 -7.06 -8.78 9.95
C VAL A 384 -7.77 -9.36 8.76
N VAL A 385 -7.74 -8.62 7.64
CA VAL A 385 -8.35 -9.04 6.38
C VAL A 385 -7.38 -8.91 5.23
N ARG A 386 -7.56 -9.75 4.21
CA ARG A 386 -7.11 -9.47 2.84
C ARG A 386 -8.32 -9.03 2.03
N CYS A 387 -8.29 -7.82 1.48
CA CYS A 387 -9.29 -7.32 0.56
C CYS A 387 -8.91 -7.64 -0.90
N PHE A 388 -9.95 -7.76 -1.73
CA PHE A 388 -9.88 -7.90 -3.18
C PHE A 388 -10.82 -6.88 -3.81
N ALA A 389 -10.35 -6.24 -4.88
CA ALA A 389 -11.17 -5.45 -5.78
C ALA A 389 -10.74 -5.80 -7.21
N THR A 390 -11.57 -6.56 -7.92
CA THR A 390 -11.17 -7.16 -9.19
C THR A 390 -10.85 -6.11 -10.24
N GLY A 391 -9.81 -6.35 -11.03
CA GLY A 391 -9.40 -5.47 -12.11
C GLY A 391 -8.66 -4.18 -11.70
N LEU A 392 -8.59 -3.85 -10.40
CA LEU A 392 -7.71 -2.77 -9.93
C LEU A 392 -6.24 -3.15 -10.20
N GLN A 393 -5.46 -2.19 -10.70
CA GLN A 393 -4.07 -2.39 -11.06
C GLN A 393 -3.21 -2.52 -9.80
N PRO A 394 -2.60 -3.69 -9.56
CA PRO A 394 -1.82 -3.88 -8.36
C PRO A 394 -0.39 -3.34 -8.51
N ILE A 395 0.22 -3.01 -7.37
CA ILE A 395 1.64 -2.70 -7.26
C ILE A 395 2.51 -3.95 -7.47
N HIS A 396 3.77 -3.75 -7.87
CA HIS A 396 4.77 -4.79 -8.09
C HIS A 396 6.15 -4.29 -7.71
N PHE A 397 7.01 -5.16 -7.18
CA PHE A 397 8.37 -4.79 -6.81
C PHE A 397 9.36 -5.55 -7.67
N GLY A 398 10.28 -4.84 -8.31
CA GLY A 398 11.26 -5.37 -9.23
C GLY A 398 10.91 -5.14 -10.70
N ALA A 399 11.94 -4.84 -11.49
CA ALA A 399 11.84 -4.73 -12.93
C ALA A 399 11.45 -6.07 -13.55
N GLY A 400 10.38 -6.08 -14.34
CA GLY A 400 9.83 -7.28 -14.95
C GLY A 400 8.68 -7.94 -14.17
N GLU A 401 8.43 -7.51 -12.92
CA GLU A 401 7.32 -8.02 -12.09
C GLU A 401 5.99 -7.30 -12.35
N GLY A 402 5.98 -6.35 -13.28
CA GLY A 402 4.77 -5.64 -13.70
C GLY A 402 3.68 -6.60 -14.18
N ARG A 403 2.43 -6.32 -13.86
CA ARG A 403 1.28 -7.15 -14.28
C ARG A 403 0.42 -6.38 -15.25
N PHE A 404 0.64 -6.60 -16.55
CA PHE A 404 0.01 -5.81 -17.61
C PHE A 404 -1.17 -6.52 -18.30
N GLY A 405 -1.66 -7.63 -17.74
CA GLY A 405 -2.83 -8.34 -18.27
C GLY A 405 -4.16 -7.65 -17.99
N GLY A 406 -4.18 -6.64 -17.11
CA GLY A 406 -5.39 -5.92 -16.71
C GLY A 406 -5.79 -4.82 -17.68
N ARG A 407 -7.04 -4.83 -18.16
CA ARG A 407 -7.58 -3.79 -19.06
C ARG A 407 -7.65 -2.40 -18.43
N ARG A 408 -7.88 -2.33 -17.12
CA ARG A 408 -8.04 -1.05 -16.40
C ARG A 408 -6.82 -0.14 -16.56
N LEU A 409 -5.61 -0.70 -16.59
CA LEU A 409 -4.35 0.03 -16.79
C LEU A 409 -4.36 0.89 -18.07
N PHE A 410 -5.00 0.39 -19.13
CA PHE A 410 -5.03 1.00 -20.45
C PHE A 410 -6.31 1.82 -20.69
N ASP A 411 -7.45 1.31 -20.23
CA ASP A 411 -8.76 1.90 -20.52
C ASP A 411 -9.13 3.05 -19.57
N ALA A 412 -8.64 3.03 -18.32
CA ALA A 412 -8.99 4.05 -17.32
C ALA A 412 -8.53 5.48 -17.69
N PRO A 413 -7.28 5.70 -18.14
CA PRO A 413 -6.84 7.05 -18.56
C PRO A 413 -7.71 7.65 -19.67
N VAL A 414 -8.22 6.82 -20.59
CA VAL A 414 -9.12 7.26 -21.66
C VAL A 414 -10.51 7.59 -21.12
N ARG A 415 -11.07 6.72 -20.27
CA ARG A 415 -12.37 6.99 -19.62
C ARG A 415 -12.35 8.26 -18.77
N TRP A 416 -11.21 8.57 -18.15
CA TRP A 416 -11.03 9.77 -17.33
C TRP A 416 -10.73 11.03 -18.17
N GLY A 417 -10.65 10.92 -19.49
CA GLY A 417 -10.34 12.04 -20.39
C GLY A 417 -8.92 12.58 -20.21
N LEU A 418 -7.99 11.75 -19.72
CA LEU A 418 -6.57 12.09 -19.58
C LEU A 418 -5.75 11.65 -20.80
N ARG A 419 -6.36 10.87 -21.71
CA ARG A 419 -5.76 10.41 -22.95
C ARG A 419 -6.83 10.16 -24.01
N ASP A 420 -6.51 10.41 -25.28
CA ASP A 420 -7.45 10.17 -26.38
C ASP A 420 -7.57 8.68 -26.77
N ALA A 421 -6.49 7.92 -26.56
CA ALA A 421 -6.43 6.49 -26.86
C ALA A 421 -5.58 5.72 -25.83
N PRO A 422 -5.84 4.41 -25.62
CA PRO A 422 -5.03 3.60 -24.72
C PRO A 422 -3.58 3.51 -25.18
N LEU A 423 -2.63 3.38 -24.24
CA LEU A 423 -1.24 3.03 -24.58
C LEU A 423 -1.18 1.59 -25.12
N ALA A 424 -0.27 1.32 -26.04
CA ALA A 424 0.24 -0.02 -26.22
C ALA A 424 1.12 -0.41 -25.03
N GLU A 425 1.20 -1.70 -24.70
CA GLU A 425 2.00 -2.20 -23.57
C GLU A 425 3.48 -1.74 -23.64
N ALA A 426 4.05 -1.71 -24.84
CA ALA A 426 5.43 -1.28 -25.06
C ALA A 426 5.67 0.23 -24.86
N GLU A 427 4.59 1.03 -24.78
CA GLU A 427 4.66 2.47 -24.55
C GLU A 427 4.50 2.83 -23.05
N LEU A 428 4.18 1.85 -22.20
CA LEU A 428 4.12 2.05 -20.74
C LEU A 428 5.47 2.51 -20.21
N ASN A 429 5.44 3.32 -19.15
CA ASN A 429 6.63 3.83 -18.50
C ASN A 429 7.54 2.69 -18.03
N PRO A 430 8.76 2.54 -18.56
CA PRO A 430 9.67 1.49 -18.12
C PRO A 430 10.34 1.79 -16.78
N CYS A 431 10.23 3.04 -16.28
CA CYS A 431 10.80 3.39 -14.98
C CYS A 431 10.01 2.70 -13.85
N PRO A 432 10.68 2.04 -12.89
CA PRO A 432 10.01 1.48 -11.72
C PRO A 432 9.37 2.61 -10.89
N HIS A 433 8.26 2.32 -10.21
CA HIS A 433 7.62 3.30 -9.31
C HIS A 433 8.49 3.60 -8.09
N PRO A 434 8.29 4.73 -7.40
CA PRO A 434 9.15 5.16 -6.29
C PRO A 434 8.78 4.60 -4.92
N LEU A 435 7.65 3.91 -4.79
CA LEU A 435 7.17 3.36 -3.52
C LEU A 435 7.89 2.06 -3.11
N ALA A 436 8.07 1.85 -1.80
CA ALA A 436 8.51 0.63 -1.15
C ALA A 436 7.38 0.05 -0.29
#